data_AF-A0A6P0J4L2-F1
#
_entry.id   AF-A0A6P0J4L2-F1
#
_cell.length_a   1.000
_cell.length_b   1.000
_cell.length_c   1.000
_cell.angle_alpha   90.00
_cell.angle_beta   90.00
_cell.angle_gamma   90.00
#
_symmetry.space_group_name_H-M   'P 1'
#
loop_
_entity.id
_entity.type
_entity.pdbx_description
1 polymer ?
#
loop_
_entity_poly.entity_id
_entity_poly.type
_entity_poly.pdbx_seq_one_letter_code
_entity_poly.pdbx_strand_id
1 'polypeptide(L)'
;MTTPQQREKLTVWVVEDLPYIFGEILQWLSRRQLLLLIVSLLLLFIPLITARPPIWQQGLLGLILLLVGRVIIQMEEDKPNRKTSEYLHLLLVLLSVFTTLRYFYYRTRYTLNFEGWLNIVFCFLLYGAELYAIATLFLAYFQTIKIKERKAVSLETIPQEEWFSVDIYIPTYNEDIEIVRKTTLAAVAIDYPADKKSVYVLDDGRKYPERREKLRQMCEDIGCELLTRDNNDHAKAGNINTAFHNTKGDLVLILDCDHIPAKSLLKETVGFFFNPKVSFVQT
;
A
#
# COMPACT_ATOMS: atom_id res chain seq x y z
N MET A 1 36.78 12.53 -5.51
CA MET A 1 35.74 13.29 -4.79
C MET A 1 35.07 14.21 -5.81
N THR A 2 33.85 13.89 -6.25
CA THR A 2 33.10 14.77 -7.16
C THR A 2 32.55 15.96 -6.39
N THR A 3 32.76 17.17 -6.90
CA THR A 3 32.27 18.41 -6.26
C THR A 3 30.74 18.45 -6.25
N PRO A 4 30.08 19.12 -5.29
CA PRO A 4 28.61 19.20 -5.20
C PRO A 4 27.93 19.60 -6.52
N GLN A 5 28.50 20.56 -7.27
CA GLN A 5 28.02 20.97 -8.60
C GLN A 5 28.11 19.88 -9.68
N GLN A 6 29.08 18.96 -9.58
CA GLN A 6 29.22 17.85 -10.53
C GLN A 6 28.21 16.73 -10.23
N ARG A 7 27.93 16.48 -8.95
CA ARG A 7 26.85 15.55 -8.54
C ARG A 7 25.51 16.07 -9.03
N GLU A 8 25.24 17.36 -8.86
CA GLU A 8 24.01 17.98 -9.32
C GLU A 8 23.82 17.88 -10.84
N LYS A 9 24.87 18.14 -11.63
CA LYS A 9 24.82 17.98 -13.10
C LYS A 9 24.61 16.53 -13.54
N LEU A 10 25.28 15.57 -12.90
CA LEU A 10 25.10 14.14 -13.19
C LEU A 10 23.68 13.68 -12.85
N THR A 11 23.14 14.13 -11.71
CA THR A 11 21.77 13.82 -11.30
C THR A 11 20.77 14.40 -12.29
N VAL A 12 20.88 15.67 -12.67
CA VAL A 12 20.00 16.31 -13.66
C VAL A 12 20.07 15.57 -15.00
N TRP A 13 21.27 15.23 -15.46
CA TRP A 13 21.45 14.54 -16.74
C TRP A 13 20.84 13.12 -16.76
N VAL A 14 21.05 12.33 -15.71
CA VAL A 14 20.49 10.96 -15.62
C VAL A 14 18.98 10.96 -15.40
N VAL A 15 18.46 11.94 -14.66
CA VAL A 15 17.07 11.96 -14.20
C VAL A 15 16.14 12.72 -15.13
N GLU A 16 16.60 13.83 -15.72
CA GLU A 16 15.77 14.71 -16.54
C GLU A 16 16.08 14.53 -18.03
N ASP A 17 17.35 14.63 -18.42
CA ASP A 17 17.74 14.59 -19.83
C ASP A 17 17.62 13.17 -20.41
N LEU A 18 18.06 12.14 -19.69
CA LEU A 18 18.07 10.78 -20.20
C LEU A 18 16.65 10.26 -20.51
N PRO A 19 15.64 10.34 -19.63
CA PRO A 19 14.28 9.93 -19.96
C PRO A 19 13.64 10.80 -21.05
N TYR A 20 13.96 12.10 -21.11
CA TYR A 20 13.48 13.01 -22.15
C TYR A 20 14.01 12.61 -23.53
N ILE A 21 15.31 12.38 -23.64
CA ILE A 21 15.99 11.92 -24.87
C ILE A 21 15.44 10.56 -25.31
N PHE A 22 15.28 9.61 -24.39
CA PHE A 22 14.65 8.33 -24.69
C PHE A 22 13.20 8.50 -25.14
N GLY A 23 12.45 9.39 -24.49
CA GLY A 23 11.06 9.72 -24.84
C GLY A 23 10.94 10.28 -26.26
N GLU A 24 11.79 11.24 -26.64
CA GLU A 24 11.84 11.75 -28.01
C GLU A 24 12.24 10.64 -28.99
N ILE A 25 13.31 9.90 -28.75
CA ILE A 25 13.75 8.83 -29.67
C ILE A 25 12.64 7.77 -29.86
N LEU A 26 11.96 7.37 -28.79
CA LEU A 26 10.91 6.35 -28.83
C LEU A 26 9.65 6.84 -29.56
N GLN A 27 9.34 8.14 -29.52
CA GLN A 27 8.18 8.71 -30.24
C GLN A 27 8.32 8.63 -31.76
N TRP A 28 9.55 8.57 -32.28
CA TRP A 28 9.82 8.45 -33.73
C TRP A 28 9.73 7.01 -34.23
N LEU A 29 9.59 6.03 -33.34
CA LEU A 29 9.52 4.61 -33.70
C LEU A 29 8.07 4.17 -33.91
N SER A 30 7.81 3.51 -35.04
CA SER A 30 6.54 2.82 -35.26
C SER A 30 6.36 1.66 -34.27
N ARG A 31 5.11 1.23 -34.04
CA ARG A 31 4.80 0.09 -33.14
C ARG A 31 5.60 -1.18 -33.49
N ARG A 32 5.87 -1.44 -34.77
CA ARG A 32 6.69 -2.58 -35.22
C ARG A 32 8.16 -2.41 -34.86
N GLN A 33 8.71 -1.21 -35.00
CA GLN A 33 10.10 -0.91 -34.61
C GLN A 33 10.27 -0.94 -33.09
N LEU A 34 9.28 -0.49 -32.32
CA LEU A 34 9.27 -0.62 -30.87
C LEU A 34 9.26 -2.09 -30.44
N LEU A 35 8.42 -2.92 -31.06
CA LEU A 35 8.40 -4.37 -30.79
C LEU A 35 9.74 -5.02 -31.15
N LEU A 36 10.32 -4.69 -32.30
CA LEU A 36 11.63 -5.19 -32.71
C LEU A 36 12.73 -4.76 -31.72
N LEU A 37 12.74 -3.51 -31.27
CA LEU A 37 13.68 -3.01 -30.28
C LEU A 37 13.55 -3.77 -28.95
N ILE A 38 12.33 -3.97 -28.45
CA ILE A 38 12.07 -4.73 -27.22
C ILE A 38 12.57 -6.17 -27.37
N VAL A 39 12.24 -6.83 -28.49
CA VAL A 39 12.71 -8.20 -28.76
C VAL A 39 14.23 -8.26 -28.86
N SER A 40 14.87 -7.32 -29.54
CA SER A 40 16.33 -7.23 -29.64
C SER A 40 16.98 -7.02 -28.27
N LEU A 41 16.43 -6.14 -27.43
CA LEU A 41 16.90 -5.93 -26.07
C LEU A 41 16.75 -7.22 -25.25
N LEU A 42 15.59 -7.88 -25.30
CA LEU A 42 15.38 -9.17 -24.62
C LEU A 42 16.37 -10.24 -25.07
N LEU A 43 16.66 -10.34 -26.37
CA LEU A 43 17.67 -11.26 -26.90
C LEU A 43 19.08 -10.93 -26.38
N LEU A 44 19.42 -9.65 -26.23
CA LEU A 44 20.68 -9.22 -25.62
C LEU A 44 20.76 -9.54 -24.12
N PHE A 45 19.63 -9.63 -23.41
CA PHE A 45 19.61 -10.04 -22.00
C PHE A 45 19.91 -11.53 -21.79
N ILE A 46 19.62 -12.40 -22.77
CA ILE A 46 19.84 -13.86 -22.66
C ILE A 46 21.29 -14.23 -22.30
N PRO A 47 22.34 -13.75 -23.01
CA PRO A 47 23.72 -14.06 -22.64
C PRO A 47 24.10 -13.52 -21.25
N LEU A 48 23.53 -12.40 -20.81
CA LEU A 48 23.81 -11.87 -19.46
C LEU A 48 23.22 -12.74 -18.35
N ILE A 49 22.10 -13.41 -18.61
CA ILE A 49 21.47 -14.35 -17.67
C ILE A 49 22.21 -15.69 -17.66
N THR A 50 22.60 -16.20 -18.83
CA THR A 50 23.16 -17.55 -18.97
C THR A 50 24.68 -17.62 -18.80
N ALA A 51 25.40 -16.51 -18.96
CA ALA A 51 26.85 -16.47 -18.82
C ALA A 51 27.29 -16.86 -17.39
N ARG A 52 28.30 -17.72 -17.33
CA ARG A 52 28.97 -18.15 -16.10
C ARG A 52 30.37 -17.54 -16.03
N PRO A 53 30.49 -16.28 -15.58
CA PRO A 53 31.79 -15.70 -15.31
C PRO A 53 32.39 -16.33 -14.04
N PRO A 54 33.73 -16.29 -13.86
CA PRO A 54 34.40 -16.68 -12.63
C PRO A 54 33.79 -16.04 -11.37
N ILE A 55 33.94 -16.70 -10.22
CA ILE A 55 33.35 -16.27 -8.93
C ILE A 55 33.73 -14.82 -8.59
N TRP A 56 34.98 -14.42 -8.83
CA TRP A 56 35.42 -13.05 -8.55
C TRP A 56 34.68 -12.00 -9.40
N GLN A 57 34.36 -12.32 -10.66
CA GLN A 57 33.59 -11.43 -11.54
C GLN A 57 32.13 -11.35 -11.09
N GLN A 58 31.56 -12.45 -10.59
CA GLN A 58 30.23 -12.46 -9.99
C GLN A 58 30.18 -11.63 -8.72
N GLY A 59 31.20 -11.75 -7.86
CA GLY A 59 31.34 -10.94 -6.65
C GLY A 59 31.48 -9.45 -6.97
N LEU A 60 32.29 -9.10 -7.97
CA LEU A 60 32.42 -7.72 -8.45
C LEU A 60 31.10 -7.17 -8.99
N LEU A 61 30.38 -7.94 -9.82
CA LEU A 61 29.07 -7.55 -10.33
C LEU A 61 28.06 -7.34 -9.18
N GLY A 62 28.04 -8.24 -8.20
CA GLY A 62 27.20 -8.11 -7.01
C GLY A 62 27.51 -6.83 -6.22
N LEU A 63 28.79 -6.51 -6.01
CA LEU A 63 29.21 -5.28 -5.35
C LEU A 63 28.79 -4.04 -6.15
N ILE A 64 28.93 -4.05 -7.48
CA ILE A 64 28.48 -2.97 -8.34
C ILE A 64 26.97 -2.77 -8.23
N LEU A 65 26.17 -3.85 -8.30
CA LEU A 65 24.71 -3.78 -8.17
C LEU A 65 24.28 -3.22 -6.80
N LEU A 66 24.96 -3.62 -5.72
CA LEU A 66 24.70 -3.06 -4.38
C LEU A 66 25.05 -1.57 -4.29
N LEU A 67 26.18 -1.15 -4.88
CA LEU A 67 26.58 0.26 -4.92
C LEU A 67 25.59 1.09 -5.75
N VAL A 68 25.17 0.57 -6.91
CA VAL A 68 24.14 1.21 -7.76
C VAL A 68 22.82 1.33 -7.00
N GLY A 69 22.36 0.26 -6.35
CA GLY A 69 21.14 0.29 -5.54
C GLY A 69 21.22 1.31 -4.42
N ARG A 70 22.36 1.39 -3.71
CA ARG A 70 22.59 2.39 -2.66
C ARG A 70 22.59 3.82 -3.18
N VAL A 71 23.20 4.07 -4.34
CA VAL A 71 23.19 5.39 -4.99
C VAL A 71 21.78 5.78 -5.40
N ILE A 72 20.99 4.85 -5.94
CA ILE A 72 19.59 5.10 -6.32
C ILE A 72 18.75 5.51 -5.09
N ILE A 73 18.86 4.76 -3.99
CA ILE A 73 18.13 5.07 -2.75
C ILE A 73 18.56 6.44 -2.20
N GLN A 74 19.86 6.73 -2.17
CA GLN A 74 20.36 8.02 -1.72
C GLN A 74 19.86 9.18 -2.61
N MET A 75 19.76 8.96 -3.92
CA MET A 75 19.21 9.96 -4.84
C MET A 75 17.71 10.22 -4.61
N GLU A 76 16.96 9.18 -4.24
CA GLU A 76 15.55 9.31 -3.87
C GLU A 76 15.35 10.11 -2.57
N GLU A 77 16.22 9.89 -1.57
CA GLU A 77 16.22 10.64 -0.31
C GLU A 77 16.60 12.13 -0.48
N ASP A 78 17.60 12.43 -1.32
CA ASP A 78 18.14 13.79 -1.49
C ASP A 78 17.19 14.73 -2.29
N LYS A 79 16.44 14.21 -3.26
CA LYS A 79 15.51 14.99 -4.10
C LYS A 79 14.23 14.20 -4.40
N PRO A 80 13.23 14.22 -3.48
CA PRO A 80 11.97 13.53 -3.69
C PRO A 80 11.14 14.24 -4.77
N ASN A 81 11.37 13.88 -6.03
CA ASN A 81 10.53 14.27 -7.16
C ASN A 81 9.75 13.03 -7.64
N ARG A 82 8.42 13.13 -7.72
CA ARG A 82 7.52 12.00 -8.00
C ARG A 82 7.88 11.26 -9.29
N LYS A 83 8.11 11.98 -10.39
CA LYS A 83 8.45 11.36 -11.68
C LYS A 83 9.77 10.61 -11.58
N THR A 84 10.74 11.20 -10.91
CA THR A 84 12.06 10.60 -10.67
C THR A 84 11.96 9.34 -9.83
N SER A 85 11.24 9.37 -8.71
CA SER A 85 11.03 8.20 -7.84
C SER A 85 10.35 7.06 -8.61
N GLU A 86 9.34 7.33 -9.45
CA GLU A 86 8.74 6.31 -10.32
C GLU A 86 9.77 5.65 -11.25
N TYR A 87 10.62 6.43 -11.93
CA TYR A 87 11.67 5.87 -12.79
C TYR A 87 12.74 5.09 -12.03
N LEU A 88 13.16 5.59 -10.85
CA LEU A 88 14.14 4.93 -9.99
C LEU A 88 13.59 3.61 -9.44
N HIS A 89 12.33 3.58 -9.01
CA HIS A 89 11.64 2.35 -8.60
C HIS A 89 11.57 1.33 -9.74
N LEU A 90 11.17 1.74 -10.94
CA LEU A 90 11.13 0.86 -12.11
C LEU A 90 12.53 0.31 -12.47
N LEU A 91 13.58 1.12 -12.33
CA LEU A 91 14.96 0.68 -12.53
C LEU A 91 15.38 -0.37 -11.49
N LEU A 92 15.04 -0.17 -10.21
CA LEU A 92 15.30 -1.14 -9.15
C LEU A 92 14.55 -2.46 -9.39
N VAL A 93 13.29 -2.38 -9.80
CA VAL A 93 12.49 -3.56 -10.21
C VAL A 93 13.17 -4.30 -11.36
N LEU A 94 13.64 -3.59 -12.39
CA LEU A 94 14.34 -4.20 -13.52
C LEU A 94 15.63 -4.91 -13.09
N LEU A 95 16.46 -4.26 -12.26
CA LEU A 95 17.70 -4.85 -11.73
C LEU A 95 17.42 -6.10 -10.88
N SER A 96 16.34 -6.07 -10.08
CA SER A 96 15.93 -7.21 -9.28
C SER A 96 15.40 -8.36 -10.12
N VAL A 97 14.56 -8.09 -11.13
CA VAL A 97 14.08 -9.09 -12.08
C VAL A 97 15.26 -9.75 -12.80
N PHE A 98 16.24 -8.95 -13.26
CA PHE A 98 17.45 -9.46 -13.88
C PHE A 98 18.23 -10.42 -12.95
N THR A 99 18.48 -9.99 -11.71
CA THR A 99 19.21 -10.79 -10.73
C THR A 99 18.45 -12.08 -10.37
N THR A 100 17.13 -11.99 -10.23
CA THR A 100 16.23 -13.12 -9.95
C THR A 100 16.23 -14.14 -11.08
N LEU A 101 16.11 -13.70 -12.34
CA LEU A 101 16.14 -14.59 -13.50
C LEU A 101 17.50 -15.29 -13.65
N ARG A 102 18.59 -14.57 -13.39
CA ARG A 102 19.95 -15.12 -13.39
C ARG A 102 20.12 -16.18 -12.30
N TYR A 103 19.68 -15.89 -11.08
CA TYR A 103 19.68 -16.85 -9.98
C TYR A 103 18.81 -18.07 -10.31
N PHE A 104 17.59 -17.87 -10.80
CA PHE A 104 16.67 -18.96 -11.12
C PHE A 104 17.23 -19.86 -12.22
N TYR A 105 17.81 -19.28 -13.28
CA TYR A 105 18.52 -20.05 -14.31
C TYR A 105 19.65 -20.89 -13.72
N TYR A 106 20.49 -20.31 -12.85
CA TYR A 106 21.56 -21.03 -12.18
C TYR A 106 21.04 -22.15 -11.29
N ARG A 107 19.98 -21.86 -10.51
CA ARG A 107 19.31 -22.81 -9.62
C ARG A 107 18.83 -24.02 -10.41
N THR A 108 18.06 -23.81 -11.47
CA THR A 108 17.49 -24.88 -12.30
C THR A 108 18.56 -25.69 -13.04
N ARG A 109 19.62 -25.05 -13.57
CA ARG A 109 20.59 -25.74 -14.41
C ARG A 109 21.69 -26.49 -13.66
N TYR A 110 22.08 -26.02 -12.47
CA TYR A 110 23.36 -26.44 -11.89
C TYR A 110 23.32 -26.85 -10.43
N THR A 111 22.22 -26.65 -9.73
CA THR A 111 22.16 -26.89 -8.27
C THR A 111 21.10 -27.92 -7.87
N LEU A 112 20.33 -28.43 -8.82
CA LEU A 112 19.41 -29.52 -8.57
C LEU A 112 20.20 -30.81 -8.41
N ASN A 113 20.07 -31.44 -7.24
CA ASN A 113 20.72 -32.70 -6.93
C ASN A 113 19.68 -33.82 -6.94
N PHE A 114 19.81 -34.74 -7.89
CA PHE A 114 18.91 -35.89 -8.04
C PHE A 114 19.53 -37.21 -7.55
N GLU A 115 20.64 -37.14 -6.81
CA GLU A 115 21.30 -38.33 -6.26
C GLU A 115 20.57 -38.81 -5.00
N GLY A 116 19.75 -39.84 -5.15
CA GLY A 116 19.02 -40.47 -4.05
C GLY A 116 17.66 -39.85 -3.76
N TRP A 117 16.74 -40.66 -3.24
CA TRP A 117 15.32 -40.30 -3.11
C TRP A 117 15.05 -39.16 -2.12
N LEU A 118 15.78 -39.08 -1.01
CA LEU A 118 15.67 -37.98 -0.04
C LEU A 118 16.09 -36.63 -0.64
N ASN A 119 17.21 -36.61 -1.36
CA ASN A 119 17.73 -35.40 -2.01
C ASN A 119 16.75 -34.89 -3.08
N ILE A 120 16.14 -35.79 -3.85
CA ILE A 120 15.11 -35.46 -4.83
C ILE A 120 13.93 -34.75 -4.14
N VAL A 121 13.41 -35.33 -3.05
CA VAL A 121 12.26 -34.77 -2.32
C VAL A 121 12.57 -33.36 -1.80
N PHE A 122 13.69 -33.19 -1.08
CA PHE A 122 14.05 -31.87 -0.54
C PHE A 122 14.41 -30.86 -1.63
N CYS A 123 15.04 -31.29 -2.73
CA CYS A 123 15.31 -30.43 -3.87
C CYS A 123 14.02 -29.90 -4.49
N PHE A 124 13.01 -30.74 -4.70
CA PHE A 124 11.73 -30.30 -5.25
C PHE A 124 10.94 -29.43 -4.27
N LEU A 125 10.96 -29.72 -2.96
CA LEU A 125 10.35 -28.87 -1.95
C LEU A 125 10.98 -27.47 -1.93
N LEU A 126 12.31 -27.40 -1.89
CA LEU A 126 13.03 -26.13 -1.92
C LEU A 126 12.77 -25.37 -3.23
N TYR A 127 12.85 -26.07 -4.36
CA TYR A 127 12.58 -25.47 -5.68
C TYR A 127 11.15 -24.95 -5.81
N GLY A 128 10.17 -25.67 -5.27
CA GLY A 128 8.77 -25.23 -5.20
C GLY A 128 8.59 -23.99 -4.33
N ALA A 129 9.24 -23.94 -3.17
CA ALA A 129 9.23 -22.77 -2.29
C ALA A 129 9.90 -21.55 -2.96
N GLU A 130 11.01 -21.74 -3.66
CA GLU A 130 11.70 -20.69 -4.42
C GLU A 130 10.83 -20.18 -5.59
N LEU A 131 10.16 -21.07 -6.32
CA LEU A 131 9.19 -20.70 -7.36
C LEU A 131 8.04 -19.86 -6.81
N TYR A 132 7.51 -20.24 -5.66
CA TYR A 132 6.47 -19.47 -4.97
C TYR A 132 6.97 -18.09 -4.54
N ALA A 133 8.19 -17.99 -3.99
CA ALA A 133 8.81 -16.72 -3.64
C ALA A 133 9.03 -15.83 -4.86
N ILE A 134 9.48 -16.39 -5.98
CA ILE A 134 9.64 -15.66 -7.25
C ILE A 134 8.28 -15.17 -7.77
N ALA A 135 7.24 -16.02 -7.73
CA ALA A 135 5.90 -15.65 -8.19
C ALA A 135 5.30 -14.51 -7.35
N THR A 136 5.42 -14.58 -6.03
CA THR A 136 4.98 -13.51 -5.12
C THR A 136 5.77 -12.21 -5.32
N LEU A 137 7.07 -12.29 -5.59
CA LEU A 137 7.90 -11.14 -5.95
C LEU A 137 7.39 -10.44 -7.22
N PHE A 138 7.10 -11.19 -8.28
CA PHE A 138 6.57 -10.61 -9.52
C PHE A 138 5.17 -10.00 -9.33
N LEU A 139 4.32 -10.62 -8.50
CA LEU A 139 3.02 -10.05 -8.13
C LEU A 139 3.18 -8.72 -7.36
N ALA A 140 4.12 -8.65 -6.43
CA ALA A 140 4.44 -7.42 -5.71
C ALA A 140 4.95 -6.31 -6.65
N TYR A 141 5.79 -6.66 -7.63
CA TYR A 141 6.21 -5.72 -8.67
C TYR A 141 5.03 -5.22 -9.49
N PHE A 142 4.15 -6.13 -9.94
CA PHE A 142 2.95 -5.74 -10.69
C PHE A 142 2.06 -4.76 -9.92
N GLN A 143 1.87 -4.99 -8.61
CA GLN A 143 1.10 -4.10 -7.73
C GLN A 143 1.75 -2.72 -7.55
N THR A 144 3.08 -2.62 -7.64
CA THR A 144 3.84 -1.39 -7.37
C THR A 144 4.33 -0.68 -8.64
N ILE A 145 4.02 -1.16 -9.85
CA ILE A 145 4.41 -0.50 -11.12
C ILE A 145 3.96 0.96 -11.14
N LYS A 146 2.76 1.24 -10.62
CA LYS A 146 2.19 2.58 -10.58
C LYS A 146 1.43 2.81 -9.30
N ILE A 147 2.11 3.39 -8.31
CA ILE A 147 1.49 3.85 -7.09
C ILE A 147 0.66 5.10 -7.43
N LYS A 148 -0.63 5.06 -7.09
CA LYS A 148 -1.53 6.19 -7.31
C LYS A 148 -1.61 7.03 -6.04
N GLU A 149 -0.97 8.18 -6.06
CA GLU A 149 -1.23 9.21 -5.05
C GLU A 149 -2.57 9.89 -5.37
N ARG A 150 -3.50 9.81 -4.43
CA ARG A 150 -4.78 10.52 -4.49
C ARG A 150 -4.71 11.67 -3.51
N LYS A 151 -5.00 12.88 -3.99
CA LYS A 151 -5.22 14.03 -3.11
C LYS A 151 -6.66 14.00 -2.63
N ALA A 152 -6.90 14.47 -1.40
CA ALA A 152 -8.23 14.71 -0.90
C ALA A 152 -9.02 15.59 -1.88
N VAL A 153 -10.31 15.29 -2.03
CA VAL A 153 -11.23 16.12 -2.81
C VAL A 153 -11.75 17.21 -1.88
N SER A 154 -11.43 18.47 -2.17
CA SER A 154 -11.83 19.60 -1.32
C SER A 154 -13.36 19.71 -1.27
N LEU A 155 -13.90 19.80 -0.05
CA LEU A 155 -15.32 20.11 0.19
C LEU A 155 -15.60 21.61 0.14
N GLU A 156 -14.58 22.48 0.10
CA GLU A 156 -14.74 23.94 0.18
C GLU A 156 -15.56 24.52 -0.97
N THR A 157 -15.57 23.86 -2.12
CA THR A 157 -16.35 24.28 -3.29
C THR A 157 -17.80 23.78 -3.27
N ILE A 158 -18.16 22.94 -2.31
CA ILE A 158 -19.48 22.32 -2.21
C ILE A 158 -20.23 22.94 -1.03
N PRO A 159 -21.45 23.48 -1.21
CA PRO A 159 -22.26 24.00 -0.12
C PRO A 159 -22.45 22.97 0.99
N GLN A 160 -22.38 23.42 2.25
CA GLN A 160 -22.42 22.53 3.41
C GLN A 160 -23.74 21.75 3.48
N GLU A 161 -24.82 22.30 2.94
CA GLU A 161 -26.15 21.70 2.85
C GLU A 161 -26.15 20.43 1.98
N GLU A 162 -25.25 20.33 1.01
CA GLU A 162 -25.10 19.17 0.11
C GLU A 162 -24.16 18.09 0.66
N TRP A 163 -23.46 18.35 1.77
CA TRP A 163 -22.56 17.37 2.37
C TRP A 163 -23.32 16.14 2.86
N PHE A 164 -22.73 14.95 2.70
CA PHE A 164 -23.34 13.70 3.17
C PHE A 164 -23.41 13.66 4.69
N SER A 165 -24.48 13.09 5.24
CA SER A 165 -24.55 12.70 6.64
C SER A 165 -23.69 11.45 6.90
N VAL A 166 -23.00 11.39 8.04
CA VAL A 166 -22.04 10.32 8.36
C VAL A 166 -22.34 9.71 9.73
N ASP A 167 -22.61 8.42 9.75
CA ASP A 167 -22.66 7.65 11.00
C ASP A 167 -21.27 7.10 11.31
N ILE A 168 -20.75 7.40 12.50
CA ILE A 168 -19.43 6.97 12.96
C ILE A 168 -19.63 5.81 13.93
N TYR A 169 -19.20 4.62 13.54
CA TYR A 169 -19.32 3.41 14.33
C TYR A 169 -18.02 3.06 15.03
N ILE A 170 -18.10 2.85 16.34
CA ILE A 170 -16.99 2.43 17.20
C ILE A 170 -17.36 1.08 17.85
N PRO A 171 -17.15 -0.06 17.15
CA PRO A 171 -17.37 -1.39 17.71
C PRO A 171 -16.40 -1.70 18.85
N THR A 172 -16.94 -2.31 19.90
CA THR A 172 -16.20 -2.74 21.09
C THR A 172 -16.77 -4.03 21.67
N TYR A 173 -15.92 -4.84 22.31
CA TYR A 173 -16.27 -6.10 22.96
C TYR A 173 -15.87 -6.12 24.45
N ASN A 174 -14.58 -6.10 24.74
CA ASN A 174 -14.04 -6.20 26.10
C ASN A 174 -12.94 -5.19 26.42
N GLU A 175 -12.72 -4.22 25.52
CA GLU A 175 -11.67 -3.22 25.66
C GLU A 175 -11.96 -2.26 26.82
N ASP A 176 -10.90 -1.71 27.40
CA ASP A 176 -11.02 -0.78 28.52
C ASP A 176 -11.85 0.45 28.12
N ILE A 177 -12.70 0.92 29.04
CA ILE A 177 -13.58 2.07 28.79
C ILE A 177 -12.78 3.31 28.45
N GLU A 178 -11.58 3.49 29.02
CA GLU A 178 -10.72 4.63 28.72
C GLU A 178 -10.13 4.59 27.30
N ILE A 179 -9.99 3.40 26.70
CA ILE A 179 -9.60 3.27 25.30
C ILE A 179 -10.76 3.72 24.42
N VAL A 180 -11.96 3.18 24.67
CA VAL A 180 -13.18 3.57 23.94
C VAL A 180 -13.44 5.07 24.08
N ARG A 181 -13.34 5.61 25.30
CA ARG A 181 -13.53 7.03 25.63
C ARG A 181 -12.67 7.94 24.77
N LYS A 182 -11.37 7.64 24.63
CA LYS A 182 -10.43 8.46 23.83
C LYS A 182 -10.86 8.52 22.37
N THR A 183 -11.20 7.38 21.78
CA THR A 183 -11.64 7.30 20.39
C THR A 183 -12.98 7.99 20.18
N THR A 184 -13.95 7.78 21.08
CA THR A 184 -15.26 8.43 21.03
C THR A 184 -15.16 9.95 21.15
N LEU A 185 -14.34 10.47 22.08
CA LEU A 185 -14.10 11.90 22.22
C LEU A 185 -13.52 12.50 20.92
N ALA A 186 -12.54 11.82 20.32
CA ALA A 186 -11.95 12.26 19.06
C ALA A 186 -12.95 12.21 17.89
N ALA A 187 -13.78 11.16 17.82
CA ALA A 187 -14.85 11.04 16.82
C ALA A 187 -15.87 12.18 16.94
N VAL A 188 -16.31 12.51 18.16
CA VAL A 188 -17.19 13.67 18.41
C VAL A 188 -16.49 14.98 18.04
N ALA A 189 -15.18 15.10 18.25
CA ALA A 189 -14.40 16.30 17.96
C ALA A 189 -14.04 16.51 16.48
N ILE A 190 -14.32 15.55 15.59
CA ILE A 190 -14.07 15.66 14.14
C ILE A 190 -14.68 16.97 13.60
N ASP A 191 -13.94 17.69 12.76
CA ASP A 191 -14.40 18.94 12.16
C ASP A 191 -15.38 18.67 11.01
N TYR A 192 -16.65 18.52 11.35
CA TYR A 192 -17.77 18.29 10.43
C TYR A 192 -19.07 18.83 11.06
N PRO A 193 -20.07 19.24 10.27
CA PRO A 193 -21.31 19.82 10.79
C PRO A 193 -21.99 18.88 11.78
N ALA A 194 -22.38 19.40 12.94
CA ALA A 194 -22.89 18.60 14.05
C ALA A 194 -24.22 17.90 13.71
N ASP A 195 -25.01 18.47 12.82
CA ASP A 195 -26.25 17.92 12.27
C ASP A 195 -26.02 16.83 11.20
N LYS A 196 -24.78 16.67 10.75
CA LYS A 196 -24.39 15.71 9.70
C LYS A 196 -23.42 14.63 10.17
N LYS A 197 -23.15 14.54 11.47
CA LYS A 197 -22.42 13.42 12.04
C LYS A 197 -23.12 12.90 13.28
N SER A 198 -23.15 11.59 13.42
CA SER A 198 -23.66 10.90 14.59
C SER A 198 -22.65 9.85 15.03
N VAL A 199 -22.33 9.80 16.32
CA VAL A 199 -21.33 8.86 16.86
C VAL A 199 -22.05 7.76 17.62
N TYR A 200 -21.74 6.51 17.28
CA TYR A 200 -22.32 5.31 17.86
C TYR A 200 -21.22 4.39 18.41
N VAL A 201 -21.28 4.10 19.70
CA VAL A 201 -20.49 3.03 20.32
C VAL A 201 -21.28 1.73 20.21
N LEU A 202 -20.73 0.73 19.55
CA LEU A 202 -21.42 -0.55 19.31
C LEU A 202 -20.89 -1.61 20.28
N ASP A 203 -21.58 -1.86 21.38
CA ASP A 203 -21.14 -2.80 22.42
C ASP A 203 -21.67 -4.23 22.20
N ASP A 204 -20.76 -5.14 21.85
CA ASP A 204 -21.01 -6.57 21.75
C ASP A 204 -20.63 -7.33 23.05
N GLY A 205 -20.16 -6.60 24.07
CA GLY A 205 -19.65 -7.09 25.35
C GLY A 205 -20.71 -7.57 26.35
N ARG A 206 -21.78 -8.24 25.91
CA ARG A 206 -22.94 -8.60 26.76
C ARG A 206 -22.59 -9.37 28.05
N LYS A 207 -21.45 -10.07 28.07
CA LYS A 207 -20.96 -10.82 29.23
C LYS A 207 -20.44 -9.92 30.35
N TYR A 208 -20.28 -8.63 30.09
CA TYR A 208 -19.73 -7.63 31.00
C TYR A 208 -20.78 -6.53 31.30
N PRO A 209 -21.86 -6.85 32.04
CA PRO A 209 -22.96 -5.90 32.27
C PRO A 209 -22.50 -4.63 32.99
N GLU A 210 -21.56 -4.72 33.94
CA GLU A 210 -20.98 -3.55 34.62
C GLU A 210 -20.22 -2.63 33.66
N ARG A 211 -19.54 -3.21 32.67
CA ARG A 211 -18.85 -2.45 31.63
C ARG A 211 -19.84 -1.75 30.71
N ARG A 212 -20.92 -2.45 30.32
CA ARG A 212 -22.00 -1.87 29.51
C ARG A 212 -22.66 -0.69 30.19
N GLU A 213 -22.86 -0.76 31.51
CA GLU A 213 -23.39 0.37 32.28
C GLU A 213 -22.45 1.59 32.22
N LYS A 214 -21.15 1.36 32.44
CA LYS A 214 -20.14 2.42 32.36
C LYS A 214 -20.02 3.00 30.94
N LEU A 215 -20.16 2.17 29.90
CA LEU A 215 -20.22 2.65 28.52
C LEU A 215 -21.45 3.51 28.28
N ARG A 216 -22.61 3.17 28.86
CA ARG A 216 -23.83 3.97 28.73
C ARG A 216 -23.62 5.35 29.36
N GLN A 217 -23.10 5.39 30.59
CA GLN A 217 -22.76 6.64 31.28
C GLN A 217 -21.76 7.47 30.47
N MET A 218 -20.70 6.84 29.96
CA MET A 218 -19.72 7.50 29.10
C MET A 218 -20.35 8.09 27.83
N CYS A 219 -21.28 7.37 27.19
CA CYS A 219 -21.96 7.84 25.99
C CYS A 219 -22.86 9.04 26.29
N GLU A 220 -23.59 9.01 27.40
CA GLU A 220 -24.41 10.13 27.89
C GLU A 220 -23.55 11.37 28.19
N ASP A 221 -22.41 11.18 28.87
CA ASP A 221 -21.48 12.27 29.21
C ASP A 221 -20.87 12.94 27.97
N ILE A 222 -20.56 12.16 26.93
CA ILE A 222 -19.89 12.63 25.71
C ILE A 222 -20.90 13.17 24.68
N GLY A 223 -22.16 12.74 24.76
CA GLY A 223 -23.18 13.07 23.77
C GLY A 223 -23.12 12.17 22.52
N CYS A 224 -22.89 10.87 22.71
CA CYS A 224 -22.98 9.86 21.65
C CYS A 224 -23.96 8.75 22.04
N GLU A 225 -24.29 7.86 21.10
CA GLU A 225 -25.28 6.81 21.32
C GLU A 225 -24.62 5.44 21.56
N LEU A 226 -25.12 4.69 22.53
CA LEU A 226 -24.72 3.30 22.76
C LEU A 226 -25.71 2.36 22.06
N LEU A 227 -25.23 1.58 21.09
CA LEU A 227 -26.01 0.51 20.47
C LEU A 227 -25.57 -0.85 21.01
N THR A 228 -26.54 -1.69 21.31
CA THR A 228 -26.32 -3.06 21.79
C THR A 228 -27.26 -4.02 21.08
N ARG A 229 -26.99 -5.32 21.18
CA ARG A 229 -27.84 -6.37 20.64
C ARG A 229 -27.94 -7.56 21.59
N ASP A 230 -28.96 -8.39 21.36
CA ASP A 230 -29.31 -9.53 22.22
C ASP A 230 -28.61 -10.84 21.85
N ASN A 231 -27.81 -10.86 20.78
CA ASN A 231 -27.01 -12.00 20.32
C ASN A 231 -25.56 -11.59 20.04
N ASN A 232 -24.67 -12.56 19.82
CA ASN A 232 -23.28 -12.32 19.40
C ASN A 232 -22.98 -12.93 18.02
N ASP A 233 -24.01 -13.15 17.21
CA ASP A 233 -23.87 -13.84 15.92
C ASP A 233 -22.95 -13.03 15.00
N HIS A 234 -22.08 -13.70 14.24
CA HIS A 234 -21.14 -13.05 13.31
C HIS A 234 -20.19 -11.99 13.92
N ALA A 235 -19.99 -11.98 15.26
CA ALA A 235 -19.05 -11.10 15.97
C ALA A 235 -19.11 -9.63 15.49
N LYS A 236 -17.95 -9.01 15.17
CA LYS A 236 -17.84 -7.62 14.72
C LYS A 236 -18.74 -7.31 13.52
N ALA A 237 -18.83 -8.22 12.55
CA ALA A 237 -19.67 -8.02 11.36
C ALA A 237 -21.16 -8.01 11.73
N GLY A 238 -21.60 -8.88 12.63
CA GLY A 238 -23.00 -8.89 13.10
C GLY A 238 -23.34 -7.65 13.93
N ASN A 239 -22.40 -7.15 14.73
CA ASN A 239 -22.57 -5.91 15.48
C ASN A 239 -22.77 -4.70 14.55
N ILE A 240 -21.91 -4.55 13.54
CA ILE A 240 -22.01 -3.49 12.52
C ILE A 240 -23.31 -3.63 11.70
N ASN A 241 -23.68 -4.84 11.28
CA ASN A 241 -24.92 -5.07 10.54
C ASN A 241 -26.15 -4.69 11.37
N THR A 242 -26.12 -4.92 12.68
CA THR A 242 -27.21 -4.48 13.57
C THR A 242 -27.29 -2.96 13.61
N ALA A 243 -26.15 -2.25 13.61
CA ALA A 243 -26.13 -0.79 13.56
C ALA A 243 -26.71 -0.25 12.24
N PHE A 244 -26.39 -0.86 11.09
CA PHE A 244 -26.95 -0.45 9.80
C PHE A 244 -28.49 -0.47 9.76
N HIS A 245 -29.15 -1.34 10.54
CA HIS A 245 -30.61 -1.37 10.62
C HIS A 245 -31.20 -0.27 11.51
N ASN A 246 -30.39 0.35 12.37
CA ASN A 246 -30.84 1.31 13.38
C ASN A 246 -30.42 2.75 13.07
N THR A 247 -29.49 2.98 12.14
CA THR A 247 -29.01 4.32 11.78
C THR A 247 -29.32 4.65 10.31
N LYS A 248 -29.12 5.90 9.90
CA LYS A 248 -29.65 6.44 8.62
C LYS A 248 -28.69 7.37 7.87
N GLY A 249 -27.43 7.45 8.28
CA GLY A 249 -26.41 8.24 7.60
C GLY A 249 -26.23 7.81 6.15
N ASP A 250 -25.94 8.77 5.28
CA ASP A 250 -25.65 8.51 3.87
C ASP A 250 -24.36 7.71 3.70
N LEU A 251 -23.39 7.96 4.61
CA LEU A 251 -22.10 7.30 4.69
C LEU A 251 -21.87 6.73 6.09
N VAL A 252 -21.01 5.72 6.17
CA VAL A 252 -20.58 5.12 7.44
C VAL A 252 -19.06 5.14 7.55
N LEU A 253 -18.56 5.66 8.67
CA LEU A 253 -17.17 5.59 9.07
C LEU A 253 -17.04 4.54 10.18
N ILE A 254 -16.20 3.53 9.97
CA ILE A 254 -15.95 2.47 10.95
C ILE A 254 -14.56 2.68 11.57
N LEU A 255 -14.51 2.83 12.88
CA LEU A 255 -13.29 3.01 13.66
C LEU A 255 -13.17 1.88 14.68
N ASP A 256 -12.05 1.17 14.70
CA ASP A 256 -11.78 0.29 15.83
C ASP A 256 -11.65 1.12 17.11
N CYS A 257 -12.01 0.56 18.26
CA CYS A 257 -12.10 1.35 19.49
C CYS A 257 -10.76 1.95 19.97
N ASP A 258 -9.64 1.52 19.39
CA ASP A 258 -8.28 2.02 19.59
C ASP A 258 -7.75 2.88 18.41
N HIS A 259 -8.55 3.07 17.35
CA HIS A 259 -8.24 3.94 16.21
C HIS A 259 -8.77 5.36 16.42
N ILE A 260 -8.00 6.18 17.14
CA ILE A 260 -8.33 7.58 17.42
C ILE A 260 -8.25 8.41 16.11
N PRO A 261 -9.37 8.93 15.58
CA PRO A 261 -9.39 9.63 14.29
C PRO A 261 -8.76 11.03 14.39
N ALA A 262 -8.14 11.48 13.29
CA ALA A 262 -7.72 12.87 13.13
C ALA A 262 -8.93 13.79 12.92
N LYS A 263 -8.82 15.04 13.37
CA LYS A 263 -9.90 16.03 13.29
C LYS A 263 -10.37 16.31 11.85
N SER A 264 -9.46 16.22 10.87
CA SER A 264 -9.74 16.50 9.45
C SER A 264 -10.31 15.32 8.66
N LEU A 265 -10.42 14.12 9.28
CA LEU A 265 -10.67 12.86 8.57
C LEU A 265 -11.87 12.92 7.61
N LEU A 266 -13.03 13.42 8.06
CA LEU A 266 -14.22 13.48 7.21
C LEU A 266 -14.07 14.51 6.07
N LYS A 267 -13.44 15.66 6.33
CA LYS A 267 -13.18 16.67 5.27
C LYS A 267 -12.25 16.15 4.18
N GLU A 268 -11.35 15.23 4.51
CA GLU A 268 -10.40 14.64 3.57
C GLU A 268 -10.96 13.42 2.80
N THR A 269 -12.01 12.79 3.31
CA THR A 269 -12.53 11.51 2.79
C THR A 269 -13.90 11.61 2.14
N VAL A 270 -14.84 12.39 2.70
CA VAL A 270 -16.23 12.49 2.19
C VAL A 270 -16.28 13.00 0.75
N GLY A 271 -15.37 13.91 0.38
CA GLY A 271 -15.31 14.48 -0.97
C GLY A 271 -15.20 13.43 -2.10
N PHE A 272 -14.63 12.24 -1.83
CA PHE A 272 -14.53 11.20 -2.85
C PHE A 272 -15.89 10.60 -3.25
N PHE A 273 -16.89 10.62 -2.36
CA PHE A 273 -18.21 10.01 -2.59
C PHE A 273 -19.12 10.84 -3.52
N PHE A 274 -18.77 12.09 -3.80
CA PHE A 274 -19.43 12.86 -4.88
C PHE A 274 -19.18 12.26 -6.27
N ASN A 275 -18.22 11.34 -6.41
CA ASN A 275 -18.14 10.48 -7.57
C ASN A 275 -19.03 9.24 -7.34
N PRO A 276 -20.12 9.05 -8.13
CA PRO A 276 -21.07 7.95 -7.92
C PRO A 276 -20.48 6.55 -8.17
N LYS A 277 -19.24 6.46 -8.66
CA LYS A 277 -18.50 5.20 -8.82
C LYS A 277 -17.68 4.81 -7.59
N VAL A 278 -17.62 5.65 -6.56
CA VAL A 278 -16.88 5.39 -5.33
C VAL A 278 -17.83 4.84 -4.27
N SER A 279 -17.53 3.65 -3.76
CA SER A 279 -18.27 3.01 -2.66
C SER A 279 -17.45 2.90 -1.37
N PHE A 280 -16.14 3.12 -1.43
CA PHE A 280 -15.23 2.91 -0.31
C PHE A 280 -13.99 3.80 -0.40
N VAL A 281 -13.57 4.34 0.74
CA VAL A 281 -12.33 5.10 0.92
C VAL A 281 -11.59 4.48 2.10
N GLN A 282 -10.40 3.91 1.84
CA GLN A 282 -9.51 3.39 2.87
C GLN A 282 -8.47 4.44 3.22
N THR A 283 -8.28 4.67 4.52
CA THR A 283 -7.20 5.48 5.09
C THR A 283 -6.23 4.61 5.86
#